data_AF-A0A318T9E8-F1
#
_entry.id   AF-A0A318T9E8-F1
#
_cell.length_a   1.000
_cell.length_b   1.000
_cell.length_c   1.000
_cell.angle_alpha   90.00
_cell.angle_beta   90.00
_cell.angle_gamma   90.00
#
_symmetry.space_group_name_H-M   'P 1'
#
loop_
_entity.id
_entity.type
_entity.pdbx_description
1 polymer ?
#
loop_
_entity_poly.entity_id
_entity_poly.type
_entity_poly.pdbx_seq_one_letter_code
_entity_poly.pdbx_strand_id
1 'polypeptide(L)'
;MAQVFKAKKTIFVPATGGHPENTEYRVAWGQEQWSNPTDVTKVQMVYKGAVAGMLSPSFPDGTLDLKAVRVALEWLDEVDEDTYYVCLLKEITNVDSNLIEALEDEVDNWVVNVFESKRKPQMILTDVSLEKEREVENGLVAFLFKVKIFSSK
;
A
#
# COMPACT_ATOMS: atom_id res chain seq x y z
N MET A 1 -22.60 -1.76 16.27
CA MET A 1 -21.33 -2.49 16.18
C MET A 1 -20.97 -2.55 14.70
N ALA A 2 -19.83 -2.02 14.28
CA ALA A 2 -19.47 -2.05 12.85
C ALA A 2 -19.23 -3.51 12.44
N GLN A 3 -19.90 -3.97 11.38
CA GLN A 3 -19.89 -5.41 11.04
C GLN A 3 -18.94 -5.75 9.89
N VAL A 4 -18.88 -4.91 8.84
CA VAL A 4 -18.08 -5.18 7.65
C VAL A 4 -17.61 -3.86 7.02
N PHE A 5 -16.32 -3.77 6.70
CA PHE A 5 -15.77 -2.72 5.83
C PHE A 5 -15.47 -3.31 4.45
N LYS A 6 -16.05 -2.73 3.40
CA LYS A 6 -15.81 -3.07 2.01
C LYS A 6 -14.98 -1.98 1.36
N ALA A 7 -13.66 -2.20 1.29
CA ALA A 7 -12.76 -1.32 0.56
C ALA A 7 -13.12 -1.33 -0.94
N LYS A 8 -13.04 -0.16 -1.57
CA LYS A 8 -13.20 0.03 -3.02
C LYS A 8 -11.90 0.51 -3.65
N LYS A 9 -11.25 1.49 -3.00
CA LYS A 9 -9.93 2.00 -3.38
C LYS A 9 -8.92 1.63 -2.31
N THR A 10 -7.73 1.19 -2.73
CA THR A 10 -6.69 0.76 -1.79
C THR A 10 -5.30 1.13 -2.29
N ILE A 11 -4.50 1.71 -1.39
CA ILE A 11 -3.06 1.89 -1.54
C ILE A 11 -2.38 1.16 -0.37
N PHE A 12 -1.42 0.31 -0.68
CA PHE A 12 -0.58 -0.38 0.30
C PHE A 12 0.73 0.39 0.47
N VAL A 13 1.20 0.49 1.72
CA VAL A 13 2.44 1.16 2.08
C VAL A 13 3.31 0.15 2.82
N PRO A 14 4.39 -0.38 2.22
CA PRO A 14 5.34 -1.24 2.91
C PRO A 14 5.91 -0.52 4.15
N ALA A 15 5.92 -1.20 5.29
CA ALA A 15 6.55 -0.63 6.48
C ALA A 15 8.08 -0.63 6.32
N THR A 16 8.72 0.48 6.63
CA THR A 16 10.15 0.71 6.37
C THR A 16 11.06 0.23 7.50
N GLY A 17 10.51 -0.05 8.69
CA GLY A 17 11.27 -0.58 9.83
C GLY A 17 10.46 -0.64 11.12
N GLY A 18 11.01 -1.27 12.16
CA GLY A 18 10.37 -1.35 13.49
C GLY A 18 9.18 -2.31 13.60
N HIS A 19 8.78 -2.94 12.49
CA HIS A 19 7.73 -3.94 12.42
C HIS A 19 8.27 -5.34 12.05
N PRO A 20 7.50 -6.41 12.32
CA PRO A 20 7.79 -7.72 11.76
C PRO A 20 7.87 -7.71 10.23
N GLU A 21 8.54 -8.70 9.64
CA GLU A 21 8.61 -8.87 8.19
C GLU A 21 7.23 -8.97 7.52
N ASN A 22 7.13 -8.47 6.28
CA ASN A 22 5.91 -8.44 5.48
C ASN A 22 4.75 -7.70 6.19
N THR A 23 5.09 -6.62 6.88
CA THR A 23 4.13 -5.67 7.45
C THR A 23 3.92 -4.52 6.49
N GLU A 24 2.67 -4.18 6.22
CA GLU A 24 2.29 -3.04 5.40
C GLU A 24 1.10 -2.30 6.05
N TYR A 25 0.94 -1.03 5.70
CA TYR A 25 -0.27 -0.27 6.00
C TYR A 25 -1.19 -0.34 4.80
N ARG A 26 -2.48 -0.55 5.05
CA ARG A 26 -3.52 -0.42 4.04
C ARG A 26 -4.25 0.89 4.24
N VAL A 27 -4.09 1.80 3.29
CA VAL A 27 -4.87 3.03 3.17
C VAL A 27 -6.02 2.75 2.21
N ALA A 28 -7.26 2.81 2.68
CA ALA A 28 -8.41 2.41 1.89
C ALA A 28 -9.61 3.33 2.08
N TRP A 29 -10.33 3.54 0.99
CA TRP A 29 -11.65 4.18 1.00
C TRP A 29 -12.70 3.16 0.59
N GLY A 30 -13.86 3.21 1.25
CA GLY A 30 -14.97 2.33 0.94
C GLY A 30 -16.10 2.46 1.94
N GLN A 31 -17.00 1.46 1.94
CA GLN A 31 -18.19 1.49 2.76
C GLN A 31 -18.02 0.70 4.04
N GLU A 32 -18.31 1.32 5.18
CA GLU A 32 -18.44 0.64 6.45
C GLU A 32 -19.89 0.56 6.89
N GLN A 33 -20.30 -0.63 7.33
CA GLN A 33 -21.63 -0.84 7.90
C GLN A 33 -21.66 -0.31 9.34
N TRP A 34 -22.23 0.88 9.54
CA TRP A 34 -22.64 1.39 10.85
C TRP A 34 -24.15 1.18 11.02
N SER A 35 -24.89 2.18 11.52
CA SER A 35 -26.37 2.17 11.44
C SER A 35 -26.85 2.24 9.98
N ASN A 36 -26.12 3.00 9.15
CA ASN A 36 -26.27 3.04 7.69
C ASN A 36 -24.90 2.79 7.04
N PRO A 37 -24.84 2.27 5.80
CA PRO A 37 -23.62 2.27 5.02
C PRO A 37 -23.05 3.69 4.93
N THR A 38 -21.82 3.86 5.40
CA THR A 38 -21.14 5.15 5.44
C THR A 38 -19.82 5.05 4.70
N ASP A 39 -19.56 5.98 3.79
CA ASP A 39 -18.29 6.06 3.10
C ASP A 39 -17.23 6.58 4.07
N VAL A 40 -16.14 5.82 4.23
CA VAL A 40 -15.08 6.12 5.18
C VAL A 40 -13.71 5.82 4.59
N THR A 41 -12.73 6.60 5.01
CA THR A 41 -11.31 6.33 4.81
C THR A 41 -10.73 5.67 6.06
N LYS A 42 -9.94 4.62 5.88
CA LYS A 42 -9.26 3.91 6.96
C LYS A 42 -7.81 3.64 6.64
N VAL A 43 -6.99 3.73 7.69
CA VAL A 43 -5.64 3.17 7.71
C VAL A 43 -5.68 1.95 8.62
N GLN A 44 -5.21 0.81 8.13
CA GLN A 44 -5.20 -0.45 8.88
C GLN A 44 -3.85 -1.14 8.75
N MET A 45 -3.39 -1.76 9.83
CA MET A 45 -2.22 -2.63 9.76
C MET A 45 -2.55 -3.90 8.97
N VAL A 46 -1.57 -4.35 8.21
CA VAL A 46 -1.61 -5.61 7.49
C VAL A 46 -0.34 -6.38 7.83
N TYR A 47 -0.50 -7.61 8.31
CA TYR A 47 0.60 -8.48 8.66
C TYR A 47 0.51 -9.73 7.78
N LYS A 48 1.57 -10.01 7.02
CA LYS A 48 1.62 -11.18 6.12
C LYS A 48 0.40 -11.21 5.19
N GLY A 49 0.09 -10.02 4.65
CA GLY A 49 -1.07 -9.71 3.84
C GLY A 49 -2.43 -9.69 4.57
N ALA A 50 -2.56 -10.14 5.81
CA ALA A 50 -3.85 -10.16 6.51
C ALA A 50 -4.09 -8.85 7.29
N VAL A 51 -5.26 -8.22 7.06
CA VAL A 51 -5.66 -6.99 7.75
C VAL A 51 -5.90 -7.29 9.23
N ALA A 52 -5.17 -6.61 10.12
CA ALA A 52 -5.36 -6.69 11.56
C ALA A 52 -6.45 -5.70 12.01
N GLY A 53 -7.72 -6.13 11.91
CA GLY A 53 -8.88 -5.25 12.11
C GLY A 53 -9.03 -4.61 13.50
N MET A 54 -8.44 -5.17 14.55
CA MET A 54 -8.56 -4.66 15.94
C MET A 54 -7.35 -3.85 16.40
N LEU A 55 -6.28 -3.78 15.61
CA LEU A 55 -5.07 -3.06 15.97
C LEU A 55 -5.08 -1.67 15.32
N SER A 56 -4.83 -0.65 16.13
CA SER A 56 -4.59 0.70 15.62
C SER A 56 -3.27 0.70 14.82
N PRO A 57 -3.23 1.41 13.67
CA PRO A 57 -1.97 1.63 12.98
C PRO A 57 -1.00 2.36 13.90
N SER A 58 0.23 1.86 13.96
CA SER A 58 1.31 2.38 14.79
C SER A 58 2.48 2.67 13.87
N PHE A 59 3.09 3.84 14.02
CA PHE A 59 4.19 4.31 13.17
C PHE A 59 5.44 4.46 14.05
N PRO A 60 6.46 3.61 13.89
CA PRO A 60 7.65 3.66 14.72
C PRO A 60 8.40 4.98 14.52
N ASP A 61 8.96 5.52 15.61
CA ASP A 61 9.76 6.75 15.54
C ASP A 61 11.00 6.54 14.66
N GLY A 62 11.36 7.58 13.90
CA GLY A 62 12.51 7.57 13.00
C GLY A 62 12.30 6.83 11.68
N THR A 63 11.10 6.30 11.41
CA THR A 63 10.76 5.71 10.10
C THR A 63 10.03 6.71 9.20
N LEU A 64 9.93 6.35 7.92
CA LEU A 64 9.19 7.14 6.92
C LEU A 64 7.70 6.78 6.87
N ASP A 65 7.26 5.82 7.68
CA ASP A 65 5.95 5.17 7.56
C ASP A 65 4.78 6.15 7.66
N LEU A 66 4.80 7.04 8.66
CA LEU A 66 3.73 8.04 8.84
C LEU A 66 3.65 9.00 7.64
N LYS A 67 4.81 9.40 7.10
CA LYS A 67 4.87 10.29 5.93
C LYS A 67 4.33 9.57 4.70
N ALA A 68 4.76 8.33 4.46
CA ALA A 68 4.30 7.52 3.35
C ALA A 68 2.78 7.29 3.40
N VAL A 69 2.23 7.00 4.59
CA VAL A 69 0.77 6.86 4.77
C VAL A 69 0.03 8.17 4.52
N ARG A 70 0.58 9.33 4.90
CA ARG A 70 -0.03 10.63 4.56
C ARG A 70 -0.06 10.88 3.06
N VAL A 71 1.02 10.59 2.35
CA VAL A 71 1.05 10.70 0.89
C VAL A 71 0.04 9.76 0.24
N ALA A 72 -0.05 8.51 0.71
CA ALA A 72 -1.04 7.56 0.24
C ALA A 72 -2.49 8.03 0.51
N LEU A 73 -2.75 8.69 1.64
CA LEU A 73 -4.06 9.29 1.92
C LEU A 73 -4.41 10.41 0.92
N GLU A 74 -3.43 11.23 0.52
CA GLU A 74 -3.63 12.29 -0.47
C GLU A 74 -3.93 11.73 -1.87
N TRP A 75 -3.30 10.62 -2.25
CA TRP A 75 -3.51 10.00 -3.57
C TRP A 75 -4.72 9.06 -3.64
N LEU A 76 -5.37 8.77 -2.50
CA LEU A 76 -6.43 7.76 -2.44
C LEU A 76 -7.63 8.07 -3.35
N ASP A 77 -7.94 9.35 -3.59
CA ASP A 77 -9.03 9.74 -4.47
C ASP A 77 -8.68 9.60 -5.96
N GLU A 78 -7.38 9.57 -6.29
CA GLU A 78 -6.85 9.51 -7.65
C GLU A 78 -6.71 8.07 -8.19
N VAL A 79 -6.75 7.06 -7.31
CA VAL A 79 -6.58 5.66 -7.72
C VAL A 79 -7.88 5.00 -8.17
N ASP A 80 -7.74 4.00 -9.04
CA ASP A 80 -8.83 3.18 -9.54
C ASP A 80 -9.42 2.27 -8.44
N GLU A 81 -10.72 2.00 -8.52
CA GLU A 81 -11.35 0.96 -7.70
C GLU A 81 -10.81 -0.45 -8.07
N ASP A 82 -10.84 -1.37 -7.11
CA ASP A 82 -10.47 -2.79 -7.27
C ASP A 82 -9.06 -3.03 -7.84
N THR A 83 -8.19 -2.03 -7.78
CA THR A 83 -6.79 -2.09 -8.25
C THR A 83 -5.82 -2.09 -7.07
N TYR A 84 -4.72 -2.83 -7.21
CA TYR A 84 -3.67 -2.92 -6.18
C TYR A 84 -2.61 -1.86 -6.45
N TYR A 85 -2.48 -0.89 -5.56
CA TYR A 85 -1.43 0.12 -5.62
C TYR A 85 -0.45 -0.04 -4.46
N VAL A 86 0.82 0.27 -4.71
CA VAL A 86 1.88 0.32 -3.70
C VAL A 86 2.50 1.71 -3.69
N CYS A 87 2.56 2.34 -2.52
CA CYS A 87 3.24 3.62 -2.33
C CYS A 87 4.56 3.42 -1.61
N LEU A 88 5.65 3.84 -2.24
CA LEU A 88 6.99 3.87 -1.67
C LEU A 88 7.41 5.31 -1.41
N LEU A 89 8.18 5.51 -0.34
CA LEU A 89 8.83 6.77 -0.04
C LEU A 89 10.33 6.52 0.08
N LYS A 90 11.13 7.28 -0.66
CA LYS A 90 12.58 7.07 -0.78
C LYS A 90 13.32 8.39 -0.71
N GLU A 91 14.47 8.39 -0.06
CA GLU A 91 15.42 9.50 -0.11
C GLU A 91 16.28 9.36 -1.35
N ILE A 92 16.10 10.26 -2.32
CA ILE A 92 16.66 10.14 -3.66
C ILE A 92 17.22 11.48 -4.12
N THR A 93 18.43 11.45 -4.67
CA THR A 93 19.10 12.65 -5.21
C THR A 93 18.75 12.93 -6.67
N ASN A 94 18.44 11.88 -7.46
CA ASN A 94 18.03 12.00 -8.84
C ASN A 94 17.11 10.83 -9.22
N VAL A 95 16.05 11.11 -9.96
CA VAL A 95 15.17 10.09 -10.51
C VAL A 95 15.56 9.82 -11.96
N ASP A 96 15.89 8.58 -12.27
CA ASP A 96 16.18 8.11 -13.63
C ASP A 96 15.55 6.73 -13.88
N SER A 97 15.60 6.28 -15.13
CA SER A 97 14.96 5.02 -15.54
C SER A 97 15.52 3.79 -14.81
N ASN A 98 16.82 3.75 -14.51
CA ASN A 98 17.42 2.60 -13.83
C ASN A 98 16.92 2.51 -12.39
N LEU A 99 16.75 3.66 -11.73
CA LEU A 99 16.14 3.71 -10.41
C LEU A 99 14.68 3.25 -10.45
N ILE A 100 13.90 3.72 -11.43
CA ILE A 100 12.49 3.33 -11.55
C ILE A 100 12.38 1.81 -11.73
N GLU A 101 13.16 1.23 -12.64
CA GLU A 101 13.22 -0.23 -12.83
C GLU A 101 13.57 -0.97 -11.53
N ALA A 102 14.57 -0.48 -10.78
CA ALA A 102 14.95 -1.08 -9.49
C ALA A 102 13.83 -0.97 -8.42
N LEU A 103 13.04 0.11 -8.44
CA LEU A 103 11.90 0.28 -7.54
C LEU A 103 10.71 -0.59 -7.97
N GLU A 104 10.48 -0.78 -9.27
CA GLU A 104 9.50 -1.72 -9.79
C GLU A 104 9.83 -3.16 -9.35
N ASP A 105 11.11 -3.56 -9.46
CA ASP A 105 11.61 -4.84 -8.93
C ASP A 105 11.44 -4.95 -7.41
N GLU A 106 11.67 -3.87 -6.66
CA GLU A 106 11.45 -3.85 -5.20
C GLU A 106 9.97 -4.09 -4.87
N VAL A 107 9.05 -3.43 -5.57
CA VAL A 107 7.61 -3.61 -5.40
C VAL A 107 7.18 -5.01 -5.80
N ASP A 108 7.68 -5.55 -6.91
CA ASP A 108 7.40 -6.92 -7.35
C ASP A 108 7.76 -7.92 -6.25
N ASN A 109 9.01 -7.89 -5.79
CA ASN A 109 9.51 -8.76 -4.74
C ASN A 109 8.69 -8.62 -3.43
N TRP A 110 8.37 -7.39 -3.04
CA TRP A 110 7.55 -7.13 -1.85
C TRP A 110 6.18 -7.78 -1.97
N VAL A 111 5.50 -7.56 -3.10
CA VAL A 111 4.14 -8.05 -3.33
C VAL A 111 4.11 -9.58 -3.39
N VAL A 112 5.10 -10.22 -4.04
CA VAL A 112 5.27 -11.67 -4.05
C VAL A 112 5.39 -12.20 -2.62
N ASN A 113 6.29 -11.64 -1.82
CA ASN A 113 6.50 -12.06 -0.43
C ASN A 113 5.22 -11.95 0.42
N VAL A 114 4.48 -10.84 0.27
CA VAL A 114 3.19 -10.64 0.95
C VAL A 114 2.16 -11.69 0.52
N PHE A 115 2.05 -12.02 -0.77
CA PHE A 115 1.06 -13.00 -1.24
C PHE A 115 1.43 -14.45 -0.92
N GLU A 116 2.70 -14.82 -0.97
CA GLU A 116 3.17 -16.14 -0.54
C GLU A 116 2.86 -16.36 0.95
N SER A 117 3.08 -15.32 1.77
CA SER A 117 2.80 -15.40 3.21
C SER A 117 1.31 -15.62 3.53
N LYS A 118 0.39 -15.23 2.64
CA LYS A 118 -1.04 -15.48 2.75
C LYS A 118 -1.47 -16.93 2.49
N ARG A 119 -0.56 -17.79 2.00
CA ARG A 119 -0.91 -19.12 1.44
C ARG A 119 -2.02 -19.03 0.39
N LYS A 120 -2.00 -18.01 -0.46
CA LYS A 120 -2.90 -17.86 -1.61
C LYS A 120 -2.15 -18.17 -2.92
N PRO A 121 -1.97 -19.44 -3.29
CA PRO A 121 -1.17 -19.86 -4.44
C PRO A 121 -1.78 -19.51 -5.82
N GLN A 122 -2.85 -18.71 -5.88
CA GLN A 122 -3.61 -18.44 -7.11
C GLN A 122 -3.47 -16.99 -7.63
N MET A 123 -2.72 -16.13 -6.93
CA MET A 123 -2.46 -14.76 -7.37
C MET A 123 -1.11 -14.71 -8.09
N ILE A 124 -1.13 -14.40 -9.37
CA ILE A 124 0.05 -14.22 -10.21
C ILE A 124 0.19 -12.74 -10.47
N LEU A 125 1.29 -12.14 -10.01
CA LEU A 125 1.65 -10.78 -10.39
C LEU A 125 2.05 -10.79 -11.87
N THR A 126 1.44 -9.90 -12.67
CA THR A 126 1.68 -9.84 -14.13
C THR A 126 2.46 -8.62 -14.57
N ASP A 127 2.37 -7.53 -13.82
CA ASP A 127 2.97 -6.24 -14.19
C ASP A 127 3.04 -5.32 -12.96
N VAL A 128 4.14 -4.59 -12.83
CA VAL A 128 4.33 -3.47 -11.90
C VAL A 128 4.75 -2.29 -12.76
N SER A 129 4.06 -1.17 -12.62
CA SER A 129 4.39 0.05 -13.38
C SER A 129 4.24 1.29 -12.52
N LEU A 130 5.17 2.23 -12.68
CA LEU A 130 5.05 3.55 -12.06
C LEU A 130 3.83 4.31 -12.63
N GLU A 131 2.89 4.65 -11.75
CA GLU A 131 1.71 5.45 -12.08
C GLU A 131 2.01 6.95 -11.89
N LYS A 132 2.68 7.29 -10.78
CA LYS A 132 2.93 8.68 -10.40
C LYS A 132 4.12 8.79 -9.45
N GLU A 133 4.81 9.92 -9.52
CA GLU A 133 5.81 10.31 -8.54
C GLU A 133 5.65 11.78 -8.14
N ARG A 134 6.14 12.14 -6.94
CA ARG A 134 6.13 13.52 -6.44
C ARG A 134 7.20 13.70 -5.36
N GLU A 135 7.95 14.79 -5.43
CA GLU A 135 8.79 15.22 -4.31
C GLU A 135 7.92 15.68 -3.13
N VAL A 136 8.22 15.15 -1.94
CA VAL A 136 7.53 15.49 -0.69
C VAL A 136 8.27 16.60 0.04
N GLU A 137 9.57 16.41 0.30
CA GLU A 137 10.45 17.41 0.91
C GLU A 137 11.92 17.00 0.85
N ASN A 138 12.84 17.93 0.62
CA ASN A 138 14.29 17.73 0.78
C ASN A 138 14.86 16.46 0.11
N GLY A 139 14.46 16.16 -1.13
CA GLY A 139 14.91 14.93 -1.82
C GLY A 139 14.20 13.64 -1.38
N LEU A 140 13.17 13.73 -0.53
CA LEU A 140 12.26 12.63 -0.24
C LEU A 140 11.21 12.58 -1.35
N VAL A 141 11.21 11.51 -2.14
CA VAL A 141 10.32 11.32 -3.29
C VAL A 141 9.37 10.18 -3.02
N ALA A 142 8.09 10.42 -3.26
CA ALA A 142 7.05 9.41 -3.21
C ALA A 142 6.79 8.85 -4.60
N PHE A 143 6.59 7.53 -4.66
CA PHE A 143 6.27 6.79 -5.87
C PHE A 143 4.99 5.99 -5.64
N LEU A 144 4.11 5.99 -6.63
CA LEU A 144 2.89 5.19 -6.66
C LEU A 144 3.00 4.19 -7.80
N PHE A 145 3.02 2.92 -7.46
CA PHE A 145 3.07 1.82 -8.42
C PHE A 145 1.70 1.16 -8.54
N LYS A 146 1.27 0.95 -9.78
CA LYS A 146 0.12 0.13 -10.11
C LYS A 146 0.56 -1.31 -10.30
N VAL A 147 -0.05 -2.22 -9.56
CA VAL A 147 0.27 -3.65 -9.60
C VAL A 147 -0.90 -4.41 -10.22
N LYS A 148 -0.65 -5.07 -11.35
CA LYS A 148 -1.63 -5.94 -12.00
C LYS A 148 -1.46 -7.35 -11.48
N ILE A 149 -2.54 -7.89 -10.94
CA ILE A 149 -2.59 -9.24 -10.38
C ILE A 149 -3.64 -10.04 -11.15
N PHE A 150 -3.23 -11.15 -11.73
CA PHE A 150 -4.12 -12.15 -12.27
C PHE A 150 -4.53 -13.13 -11.17
N SER A 151 -5.83 -13.28 -10.95
CA SER A 151 -6.38 -14.34 -10.09
C SER A 151 -7.21 -15.27 -10.97
N SER A 152 -6.79 -16.53 -11.09
CA SER A 152 -7.71 -17.57 -11.58
C SER A 152 -8.84 -17.68 -10.56
N LYS A 153 -10.07 -17.36 -10.96
CA LYS A 153 -11.25 -17.71 -10.17
C LYS A 153 -11.43 -19.23 -10.13
#